data_AF-A0A2A2WLC4-F1
#
_entry.id   AF-A0A2A2WLC4-F1
#
_cell.length_a   1.000
_cell.length_b   1.000
_cell.length_c   1.000
_cell.angle_alpha   90.00
_cell.angle_beta   90.00
_cell.angle_gamma   90.00
#
_symmetry.space_group_name_H-M   'P 1'
#
loop_
_entity.id
_entity.type
_entity.pdbx_description
1 polymer ?
#
loop_
_entity_poly.entity_id
_entity_poly.type
_entity_poly.pdbx_seq_one_letter_code
_entity_poly.pdbx_strand_id
1 'polypeptide(L)'
;MAKTSDKTSARNRARQALAEKQRKRRERDERIEAAATRYFTAADAIAKARLDAGEAIKALIDEGEPRGEIAELLGISTRDIKTALDTLGDDQQEQVASAQDTHDEAPAEATGDRNVA
;
A
#
# COMPACT_ATOMS: atom_id res chain seq x y z
N MET A 1 -38.23 39.54 32.23
CA MET A 1 -37.04 39.39 31.35
C MET A 1 -36.64 37.92 31.34
N ALA A 2 -36.74 37.21 30.20
CA ALA A 2 -36.45 35.76 30.11
C ALA A 2 -35.85 35.32 28.76
N LYS A 3 -35.34 36.25 27.94
CA LYS A 3 -34.93 35.97 26.55
C LYS A 3 -33.44 35.54 26.38
N THR A 4 -32.65 35.51 27.46
CA THR A 4 -31.19 35.27 27.40
C THR A 4 -30.79 33.84 27.77
N SER A 5 -31.57 33.15 28.61
CA SER A 5 -31.29 31.77 29.04
C SER A 5 -31.46 30.75 27.91
N ASP A 6 -32.53 30.89 27.12
CA ASP A 6 -32.88 29.96 26.04
C ASP A 6 -31.87 30.02 24.86
N LYS A 7 -31.36 31.22 24.57
CA LYS A 7 -30.35 31.46 23.54
C LYS A 7 -28.98 30.82 23.87
N THR A 8 -28.61 30.81 25.15
CA THR A 8 -27.37 30.17 25.63
C THR A 8 -27.49 28.64 25.60
N SER A 9 -28.65 28.11 25.97
CA SER A 9 -28.97 26.67 25.87
C SER A 9 -28.94 26.16 24.43
N ALA A 10 -29.51 26.90 23.47
CA ALA A 10 -29.49 26.53 22.05
C ALA A 10 -28.05 26.53 21.48
N ARG A 11 -27.22 27.50 21.86
CA ARG A 11 -25.83 27.60 21.39
C ARG A 11 -24.94 26.47 21.94
N ASN A 12 -25.15 26.06 23.19
CA ASN A 12 -24.43 24.95 23.79
C ASN A 12 -24.83 23.61 23.15
N ARG A 13 -26.12 23.39 22.89
CA ARG A 13 -26.60 22.21 22.14
C ARG A 13 -26.04 22.16 20.71
N ALA A 14 -25.97 23.30 20.01
CA ALA A 14 -25.36 23.36 18.69
C ALA A 14 -23.86 23.03 18.70
N ARG A 15 -23.11 23.50 19.72
CA ARG A 15 -21.70 23.17 19.91
C ARG A 15 -21.48 21.69 20.21
N GLN A 16 -22.32 21.10 21.08
CA GLN A 16 -22.28 19.67 21.38
C GLN A 16 -22.57 18.83 20.14
N ALA A 17 -23.60 19.17 19.36
CA ALA A 17 -23.92 18.45 18.13
C ALA A 17 -22.80 18.53 17.07
N LEU A 18 -22.09 19.66 16.98
CA LEU A 18 -20.93 19.79 16.09
C LEU A 18 -19.74 18.96 16.58
N ALA A 19 -19.45 18.97 17.89
CA ALA A 19 -18.39 18.17 18.48
C ALA A 19 -18.66 16.66 18.29
N GLU A 20 -19.89 16.20 18.50
CA GLU A 20 -20.29 14.81 18.26
C GLU A 20 -20.17 14.40 16.80
N LYS A 21 -20.55 15.28 15.86
CA LYS A 21 -20.38 15.02 14.41
C LYS A 21 -18.91 14.90 14.04
N GLN A 22 -18.05 15.77 14.57
CA GLN A 22 -16.62 15.71 14.31
C GLN A 22 -16.00 14.44 14.90
N ARG A 23 -16.37 14.07 16.13
CA ARG A 23 -15.93 12.83 16.77
C ARG A 23 -16.34 11.59 15.96
N LYS A 24 -17.61 11.52 15.53
CA LYS A 24 -18.10 10.42 14.68
C LYS A 24 -17.38 10.33 13.33
N ARG A 25 -17.01 11.48 12.74
CA ARG A 25 -16.21 11.50 11.51
C ARG A 25 -14.81 10.94 11.75
N ARG A 26 -14.10 11.43 12.78
CA ARG A 26 -12.76 10.93 13.14
C ARG A 26 -12.77 9.44 13.42
N GLU A 27 -13.71 8.96 14.25
CA GLU A 27 -13.82 7.52 14.55
C GLU A 27 -14.12 6.67 13.30
N ARG A 28 -14.86 7.20 12.32
CA ARG A 28 -15.10 6.51 11.06
C ARG A 28 -13.85 6.51 10.18
N ASP A 29 -13.19 7.66 10.07
CA ASP A 29 -12.02 7.84 9.21
C ASP A 29 -10.86 6.98 9.74
N GLU A 30 -10.65 6.92 11.07
CA GLU A 30 -9.69 6.02 11.73
C GLU A 30 -9.97 4.53 11.42
N ARG A 31 -11.24 4.11 11.40
CA ARG A 31 -11.61 2.73 11.04
C ARG A 31 -11.34 2.43 9.58
N ILE A 32 -11.61 3.39 8.69
CA ILE A 32 -11.34 3.24 7.25
C ILE A 32 -9.84 3.15 7.03
N GLU A 33 -9.06 4.01 7.67
CA GLU A 33 -7.60 3.98 7.59
C GLU A 33 -7.04 2.64 8.08
N ALA A 34 -7.47 2.17 9.25
CA ALA A 34 -7.06 0.87 9.76
C ALA A 34 -7.46 -0.30 8.83
N ALA A 35 -8.63 -0.24 8.20
CA ALA A 35 -9.06 -1.25 7.24
C ALA A 35 -8.23 -1.19 5.95
N ALA A 36 -7.90 0.00 5.46
CA ALA A 36 -7.05 0.19 4.29
C ALA A 36 -5.63 -0.34 4.55
N THR A 37 -5.03 -0.02 5.70
CA THR A 37 -3.71 -0.56 6.08
C THR A 37 -3.73 -2.09 6.12
N ARG A 38 -4.76 -2.70 6.72
CA ARG A 38 -4.91 -4.17 6.73
C ARG A 38 -5.06 -4.76 5.34
N TYR A 39 -5.77 -4.07 4.46
CA TYR A 39 -5.92 -4.50 3.08
C TYR A 39 -4.59 -4.47 2.33
N PHE A 40 -3.86 -3.35 2.36
CA PHE A 40 -2.59 -3.24 1.64
C PHE A 40 -1.53 -4.18 2.19
N THR A 41 -1.41 -4.32 3.51
CA THR A 41 -0.50 -5.31 4.11
C THR A 41 -0.83 -6.75 3.70
N ALA A 42 -2.12 -7.10 3.62
CA ALA A 42 -2.52 -8.41 3.11
C ALA A 42 -2.25 -8.56 1.60
N ALA A 43 -2.45 -7.50 0.82
CA ALA A 43 -2.16 -7.48 -0.61
C ALA A 43 -0.66 -7.69 -0.88
N ASP A 44 0.21 -6.99 -0.15
CA ASP A 44 1.67 -7.14 -0.24
C ASP A 44 2.11 -8.57 0.11
N ALA A 45 1.53 -9.15 1.17
CA ALA A 45 1.80 -10.53 1.55
C ALA A 45 1.36 -11.54 0.47
N ILE A 46 0.21 -11.30 -0.19
CA ILE A 46 -0.26 -12.13 -1.31
C ILE A 46 0.67 -11.99 -2.52
N ALA A 47 1.11 -10.77 -2.84
CA ALA A 47 2.04 -10.52 -3.94
C ALA A 47 3.35 -11.27 -3.72
N LYS A 48 3.94 -11.16 -2.52
CA LYS A 48 5.14 -11.90 -2.15
C LYS A 48 4.94 -13.41 -2.24
N ALA A 49 3.85 -13.94 -1.69
CA ALA A 49 3.57 -15.37 -1.74
C ALA A 49 3.45 -15.92 -3.17
N ARG A 50 2.95 -15.10 -4.12
CA ARG A 50 2.89 -15.47 -5.54
C ARG A 50 4.28 -15.53 -6.18
N LEU A 51 5.16 -14.60 -5.84
CA LEU A 51 6.55 -14.60 -6.30
C LEU A 51 7.28 -15.84 -5.76
N ASP A 52 7.22 -16.08 -4.45
CA ASP A 52 7.85 -17.23 -3.81
C ASP A 52 7.36 -18.55 -4.44
N ALA A 53 6.05 -18.66 -4.75
CA ALA A 53 5.49 -19.83 -5.43
C ALA A 53 6.00 -19.97 -6.87
N GLY A 54 6.10 -18.86 -7.61
CA GLY A 54 6.69 -18.85 -8.95
C GLY A 54 8.16 -19.31 -8.94
N GLU A 55 8.96 -18.83 -7.99
CA GLU A 55 10.37 -19.21 -7.85
C GLU A 55 10.53 -20.70 -7.56
N ALA A 56 9.72 -21.24 -6.65
CA ALA A 56 9.72 -22.68 -6.35
C ALA A 56 9.34 -23.52 -7.59
N ILE A 57 8.31 -23.12 -8.34
CA ILE A 57 7.92 -23.79 -9.58
C ILE A 57 9.04 -23.72 -10.62
N LYS A 58 9.69 -22.57 -10.75
CA LYS A 58 10.82 -22.39 -11.68
C LYS A 58 12.00 -23.30 -11.31
N ALA A 59 12.33 -23.40 -10.02
CA ALA A 59 13.40 -24.28 -9.55
C ALA A 59 13.15 -25.74 -9.92
N LEU A 60 11.92 -26.24 -9.76
CA LEU A 60 11.56 -27.60 -10.18
C LEU A 60 11.73 -27.81 -11.69
N ILE A 61 11.35 -26.82 -12.50
CA ILE A 61 11.53 -26.88 -13.97
C ILE A 61 13.02 -26.87 -14.33
N ASP A 62 13.84 -26.06 -13.64
CA ASP A 62 15.29 -25.98 -13.86
C ASP A 62 16.00 -27.29 -13.46
N GLU A 63 15.44 -28.03 -12.49
CA GLU A 63 15.87 -29.40 -12.13
C GLU A 63 15.45 -30.46 -13.18
N GLY A 64 14.62 -30.09 -14.15
CA GLY A 64 14.21 -30.92 -15.28
C GLY A 64 12.83 -31.55 -15.15
N GLU A 65 12.06 -31.21 -14.11
CA GLU A 65 10.72 -31.74 -13.90
C GLU A 65 9.73 -31.22 -14.97
N PRO A 66 8.96 -32.10 -15.63
CA PRO A 66 7.99 -31.67 -16.62
C PRO A 66 6.79 -31.00 -15.93
N ARG A 67 6.26 -29.95 -16.56
CA ARG A 67 5.14 -29.15 -16.02
C ARG A 67 3.89 -29.98 -15.67
N GLY A 68 3.68 -31.11 -16.34
CA GLY A 68 2.58 -32.03 -16.03
C GLY A 68 2.74 -32.69 -14.67
N GLU A 69 3.95 -33.18 -14.36
CA GLU A 69 4.26 -33.83 -13.07
C GLU A 69 4.24 -32.81 -11.93
N ILE A 70 4.75 -31.59 -12.18
CA ILE A 70 4.65 -30.47 -11.22
C ILE A 70 3.18 -30.14 -10.92
N ALA A 71 2.32 -30.12 -11.95
CA ALA A 71 0.89 -29.82 -11.78
C ALA A 71 0.20 -30.87 -10.91
N GLU A 72 0.49 -32.15 -11.17
CA GLU A 72 -0.03 -33.27 -10.38
C GLU A 72 0.48 -33.25 -8.94
N LEU A 73 1.79 -32.99 -8.75
CA LEU A 73 2.43 -32.96 -7.42
C LEU A 73 1.89 -31.81 -6.55
N LEU A 74 1.67 -30.64 -7.14
CA LEU A 74 1.16 -29.46 -6.43
C LEU A 74 -0.38 -29.41 -6.38
N GLY A 75 -1.07 -30.30 -7.10
CA GLY A 75 -2.53 -30.31 -7.18
C GLY A 75 -3.12 -29.06 -7.84
N ILE A 76 -2.38 -28.44 -8.77
CA ILE A 76 -2.77 -27.22 -9.48
C ILE A 76 -2.89 -27.49 -10.98
N SER A 77 -3.46 -26.54 -11.73
CA SER A 77 -3.50 -26.70 -13.18
C SER A 77 -2.18 -26.25 -13.83
N THR A 78 -1.89 -26.79 -15.02
CA THR A 78 -0.78 -26.31 -15.86
C THR A 78 -0.92 -24.85 -16.28
N ARG A 79 -2.15 -24.32 -16.28
CA ARG A 79 -2.42 -22.88 -16.46
C ARG A 79 -1.93 -22.08 -15.27
N ASP A 80 -2.15 -22.56 -14.05
CA ASP A 80 -1.70 -21.86 -12.83
C ASP A 80 -0.17 -21.85 -12.74
N ILE A 81 0.49 -22.94 -13.14
CA ILE A 81 1.95 -22.98 -13.32
C ILE A 81 2.41 -21.89 -14.29
N LYS A 82 1.75 -21.76 -15.44
CA LYS A 82 2.08 -20.72 -16.40
C LYS A 82 1.90 -19.32 -15.78
N THR A 83 0.78 -19.05 -15.12
CA THR A 83 0.52 -17.76 -14.48
C THR A 83 1.55 -17.44 -13.40
N ALA A 84 1.97 -18.42 -12.59
CA ALA A 84 3.01 -18.23 -11.59
C ALA A 84 4.36 -17.86 -12.22
N LEU A 85 4.73 -18.51 -13.33
CA LEU A 85 5.94 -18.19 -14.08
C LEU A 85 5.87 -16.84 -14.79
N ASP A 86 4.72 -16.48 -15.38
CA ASP A 86 4.52 -15.19 -16.03
C ASP A 86 4.67 -14.04 -15.00
N THR A 87 4.18 -14.25 -13.77
CA THR A 87 4.31 -13.28 -12.66
C THR A 87 5.78 -12.96 -12.32
N LEU A 88 6.69 -13.94 -12.42
CA LEU A 88 8.13 -13.71 -12.24
C LEU A 88 8.77 -12.91 -13.38
N GLY A 89 8.19 -12.98 -14.58
CA GLY A 89 8.66 -12.26 -15.76
C GLY A 89 8.31 -10.77 -15.67
N ASP A 90 7.13 -10.45 -15.16
CA ASP A 90 6.64 -9.07 -15.02
C ASP A 90 7.38 -8.32 -13.89
N ASP A 91 7.63 -8.98 -12.75
CA ASP A 91 8.28 -8.37 -11.58
C ASP A 91 9.77 -8.01 -11.85
N GLN A 92 10.44 -8.80 -12.69
CA GLN A 92 11.80 -8.48 -13.16
C GLN A 92 11.84 -7.27 -14.09
N GLN A 93 10.75 -6.93 -14.79
CA GLN A 93 10.71 -5.72 -15.62
C GLN A 93 10.49 -4.46 -14.77
N GLU A 94 9.72 -4.54 -13.68
CA GLU A 94 9.48 -3.40 -12.78
C GLU A 94 10.71 -3.04 -11.91
N GLN A 95 11.53 -4.02 -11.51
CA GLN A 95 12.78 -3.76 -10.78
C GLN A 95 13.85 -3.07 -11.64
N VAL A 96 13.88 -3.31 -12.96
CA VAL A 96 14.82 -2.63 -13.87
C VAL A 96 14.38 -1.19 -14.14
N ALA A 97 13.07 -0.92 -14.18
CA ALA A 97 12.54 0.43 -14.38
C ALA A 97 12.76 1.35 -13.17
N SER A 98 12.68 0.82 -11.94
CA SER A 98 12.89 1.58 -10.70
C SER A 98 14.36 1.87 -10.37
N ALA A 99 15.30 1.14 -10.97
CA ALA A 99 16.75 1.38 -10.81
C ALA A 99 17.32 2.46 -11.75
N GLN A 100 16.53 3.00 -12.69
CA GLN A 100 17.00 4.03 -13.65
C GLN A 100 16.70 5.48 -13.23
N ASP A 101 16.03 5.72 -12.10
CA ASP A 101 15.55 7.07 -11.72
C ASP A 101 16.41 7.76 -10.64
N THR A 102 17.68 7.36 -10.45
CA THR A 102 18.59 7.95 -9.43
C THR A 102 19.85 8.57 -10.01
N HIS A 103 19.77 9.34 -11.09
CA HIS A 103 20.88 10.17 -11.57
C HIS A 103 20.40 11.54 -12.06
N ASP A 104 20.09 12.43 -11.10
CA ASP A 104 20.50 13.85 -11.17
C ASP A 104 20.40 14.51 -9.77
N GLU A 105 21.33 14.16 -8.87
CA GLU A 105 21.58 14.93 -7.65
C GLU A 105 22.60 16.03 -7.99
N ALA A 106 22.10 17.21 -8.37
CA ALA A 106 22.94 18.38 -8.55
C ALA A 106 23.43 18.90 -7.17
N PRO A 107 24.73 19.20 -7.01
CA PRO A 107 25.31 19.53 -5.72
C PRO A 107 25.02 20.97 -5.29
N ALA A 108 25.07 21.16 -3.98
CA ALA A 108 24.91 22.42 -3.27
C ALA A 108 25.82 23.57 -3.76
N GLU A 109 25.27 24.78 -3.86
CA GLU A 109 26.04 26.01 -3.68
C GLU A 109 25.43 26.88 -2.59
N ALA A 110 26.06 26.82 -1.42
CA ALA A 110 25.98 27.83 -0.39
C ALA A 110 26.76 29.07 -0.85
N THR A 111 26.06 30.09 -1.35
CA THR A 111 26.53 31.47 -1.41
C THR A 111 25.69 32.24 -0.38
N GLY A 112 26.24 32.89 0.64
CA GLY A 112 27.51 33.58 0.73
C GLY A 112 27.19 34.93 1.34
N ASP A 113 27.31 35.01 2.66
CA ASP A 113 27.37 36.22 3.48
C ASP A 113 28.23 37.33 2.81
N ARG A 114 27.67 38.55 2.69
CA ARG A 114 28.33 39.88 2.69
C ARG A 114 27.43 40.97 2.06
N ASN A 115 26.81 41.83 2.87
CA ASN A 115 27.36 43.15 3.14
C ASN A 115 26.48 43.98 4.09
N VAL A 116 27.12 44.38 5.18
CA VAL A 116 26.77 45.55 6.01
C VAL A 116 27.50 46.74 5.40
N ALA A 117 26.78 47.78 4.99
CA ALA A 117 27.15 49.20 5.02
C ALA A 117 26.00 50.05 4.47
#